data_AF-A0A4Y2C9A9-F1
#
_entry.id   AF-A0A4Y2C9A9-F1
#
_cell.length_a   1.000
_cell.length_b   1.000
_cell.length_c   1.000
_cell.angle_alpha   90.00
_cell.angle_beta   90.00
_cell.angle_gamma   90.00
#
_symmetry.space_group_name_H-M   'P 1'
#
loop_
_entity.id
_entity.type
_entity.pdbx_description
1 polymer ?
#
loop_
_entity_poly.entity_id
_entity_poly.type
_entity_poly.pdbx_seq_one_letter_code
_entity_poly.pdbx_strand_id
1 'polypeptide(L)'
;MDPEQIVFQTVQGLKLFLKDTFEEHVYETFTSSVCDWSTMWERIKQWLLHNPMRDTHSTVLAFAETLPDYDSFEWQLKQSLTLHERFWNQVYSNLCRAKVLLDSR
;
A
#
# COMPACT_ATOMS: atom_id res chain seq x y z
N MET A 1 14.18 -5.04 -11.77
CA MET A 1 13.78 -4.68 -10.40
C MET A 1 12.82 -5.74 -9.93
N ASP A 2 13.06 -6.33 -8.76
CA ASP A 2 12.24 -7.40 -8.21
C ASP A 2 10.88 -6.87 -7.71
N PRO A 3 9.75 -7.61 -7.88
CA PRO A 3 8.45 -7.18 -7.38
C PRO A 3 8.44 -6.87 -5.87
N GLU A 4 9.19 -7.61 -5.06
CA GLU A 4 9.31 -7.36 -3.62
C GLU A 4 9.92 -5.97 -3.37
N GLN A 5 10.97 -5.61 -4.13
CA GLN A 5 11.64 -4.32 -3.99
C GLN A 5 10.73 -3.14 -4.36
N ILE A 6 9.87 -3.31 -5.38
CA ILE A 6 8.89 -2.28 -5.79
C ILE A 6 7.85 -2.08 -4.69
N VAL A 7 7.34 -3.17 -4.12
CA VAL A 7 6.37 -3.10 -3.03
C VAL A 7 7.00 -2.53 -1.76
N PHE A 8 8.24 -2.91 -1.45
CA PHE A 8 8.98 -2.35 -0.33
C PHE A 8 9.07 -0.82 -0.43
N GLN A 9 9.50 -0.29 -1.57
CA GLN A 9 9.57 1.16 -1.80
C GLN A 9 8.19 1.82 -1.69
N THR A 10 7.14 1.15 -2.15
CA THR A 10 5.76 1.65 -2.06
C THR A 10 5.31 1.75 -0.60
N VAL A 11 5.58 0.72 0.21
CA VAL A 11 5.29 0.70 1.65
C VAL A 11 6.11 1.75 2.41
N GLN A 12 7.38 1.96 2.05
CA GLN A 12 8.18 3.05 2.63
C GLN A 12 7.62 4.44 2.27
N GLY A 13 7.18 4.64 1.02
CA GLY A 13 6.51 5.87 0.60
C GLY A 13 5.21 6.12 1.37
N LEU A 14 4.42 5.07 1.59
CA LEU A 14 3.21 5.13 2.42
C LEU A 14 3.53 5.47 3.87
N LYS A 15 4.57 4.87 4.45
CA LYS A 15 4.99 5.19 5.81
C LYS A 15 5.28 6.69 5.98
N LEU A 16 6.01 7.29 5.03
CA LEU A 16 6.30 8.73 5.03
C LEU A 16 5.03 9.56 4.84
N PHE A 17 4.17 9.15 3.91
CA PHE A 17 2.89 9.82 3.66
C PHE A 17 1.99 9.83 4.90
N LEU A 18 1.84 8.69 5.57
CA LEU A 18 1.04 8.55 6.79
C LEU A 18 1.59 9.43 7.92
N LYS A 19 2.92 9.51 8.06
CA LYS A 19 3.58 10.37 9.05
C LYS A 19 3.24 11.85 8.85
N ASP A 20 3.23 12.31 7.60
CA ASP A 20 3.06 13.73 7.27
C ASP A 20 1.60 14.15 7.16
N THR A 21 0.69 13.19 6.93
CA THR A 21 -0.71 13.47 6.58
C THR A 21 -1.69 13.07 7.68
N PHE A 22 -1.41 11.98 8.43
CA PHE A 22 -2.35 11.43 9.41
C PHE A 22 -1.87 11.66 10.85
N GLU A 23 -2.73 11.34 11.80
CA GLU A 23 -2.42 11.46 13.22
C GLU A 23 -1.26 10.53 13.62
N GLU A 24 -0.45 10.98 14.58
CA GLU A 24 0.78 10.29 15.02
C GLU A 24 0.51 8.83 15.43
N HIS A 25 -0.62 8.57 16.09
CA HIS A 25 -1.00 7.22 16.53
C HIS A 25 -1.23 6.24 15.36
N VAL A 26 -1.72 6.71 14.20
CA VAL A 26 -1.88 5.88 12.99
C VAL A 26 -0.51 5.49 12.42
N TYR A 27 0.41 6.45 12.39
CA TYR A 27 1.78 6.22 11.96
C TYR A 27 2.51 5.21 12.87
N GLU A 28 2.34 5.33 14.19
CA GLU A 28 2.95 4.42 15.17
C GLU A 28 2.43 2.98 15.04
N THR A 29 1.12 2.79 14.90
CA THR A 29 0.53 1.45 14.71
C THR A 29 0.98 0.80 13.40
N PHE A 30 0.97 1.57 12.30
CA PHE A 30 1.45 1.10 11.01
C PHE A 30 2.93 0.70 11.10
N THR A 31 3.77 1.55 11.68
CA THR A 31 5.22 1.33 11.79
C THR A 31 5.54 0.10 12.64
N SER A 32 4.82 -0.09 13.75
CA SER A 32 5.00 -1.24 14.65
C SER A 32 4.65 -2.57 13.96
N SER A 33 3.70 -2.53 13.03
CA SER A 33 3.22 -3.72 12.32
C SER A 33 4.03 -4.06 11.07
N VAL A 34 4.78 -3.10 10.51
CA VAL A 34 5.74 -3.30 9.39
C VAL A 34 7.04 -3.98 9.86
N CYS A 35 7.25 -4.17 11.17
CA CYS A 35 8.48 -4.75 11.75
C CYS A 35 8.86 -6.14 11.22
N ASP A 36 7.90 -6.91 10.70
CA ASP A 36 8.18 -8.18 10.00
C ASP A 36 7.87 -8.04 8.49
N TRP A 37 8.87 -7.55 7.76
CA TRP A 37 8.76 -7.37 6.31
C TRP A 37 8.48 -8.68 5.57
N SER A 38 9.03 -9.81 6.00
CA SER A 38 8.84 -11.09 5.30
C SER A 38 7.37 -11.51 5.32
N THR A 39 6.72 -11.39 6.48
CA THR A 39 5.30 -11.69 6.64
C THR A 39 4.43 -10.68 5.89
N MET A 40 4.77 -9.39 5.97
CA MET A 40 4.05 -8.34 5.24
C MET A 40 4.15 -8.53 3.72
N TRP A 41 5.33 -8.86 3.23
CA TRP A 41 5.56 -9.14 1.82
C TRP A 41 4.73 -10.32 1.34
N GLU A 42 4.76 -11.46 2.04
CA GLU A 42 3.95 -12.61 1.61
C GLU A 42 2.45 -12.29 1.60
N ARG A 43 1.94 -11.51 2.56
CA ARG A 43 0.53 -11.05 2.54
C ARG A 43 0.23 -10.20 1.31
N ILE A 44 1.06 -9.20 1.01
CA ILE A 44 0.86 -8.32 -0.16
C ILE A 44 1.03 -9.09 -1.47
N LYS A 45 2.01 -9.99 -1.54
CA LYS A 45 2.25 -10.85 -2.70
C LYS A 45 1.05 -11.74 -2.98
N GLN A 46 0.48 -12.41 -1.97
CA GLN A 46 -0.74 -13.17 -2.13
C GLN A 46 -1.88 -12.27 -2.62
N TRP A 47 -2.04 -11.08 -2.03
CA TRP A 47 -3.05 -10.12 -2.49
C TRP A 47 -2.85 -9.73 -3.97
N LEU A 48 -1.62 -9.40 -4.40
CA LEU A 48 -1.29 -9.06 -5.78
C LEU A 48 -1.59 -10.19 -6.78
N LEU A 49 -1.37 -11.44 -6.37
CA LEU A 49 -1.65 -12.61 -7.21
C LEU A 49 -3.15 -12.83 -7.41
N HIS A 50 -3.96 -12.63 -6.36
CA HIS A 50 -5.38 -12.98 -6.36
C HIS A 50 -6.33 -11.80 -6.67
N ASN A 51 -5.87 -10.55 -6.60
CA ASN A 51 -6.73 -9.37 -6.80
C ASN A 51 -6.50 -8.69 -8.16
N PRO A 52 -7.56 -8.34 -8.89
CA PRO A 52 -7.45 -7.58 -10.13
C PRO A 52 -7.06 -6.12 -9.86
N MET A 53 -6.21 -5.55 -10.73
CA MET A 53 -5.93 -4.11 -10.74
C MET A 53 -7.06 -3.41 -11.51
N ARG A 54 -7.94 -2.72 -10.80
CA ARG A 54 -9.06 -1.94 -11.36
C ARG A 54 -8.57 -0.50 -11.62
N ASP A 55 -9.38 0.50 -11.29
CA ASP A 55 -8.98 1.90 -11.23
C ASP A 55 -8.12 2.20 -9.99
N THR A 56 -7.40 3.33 -10.01
CA THR A 56 -6.53 3.79 -8.91
C THR A 56 -7.24 3.74 -7.56
N HIS A 57 -8.46 4.27 -7.49
CA HIS A 57 -9.20 4.42 -6.23
C HIS A 57 -9.52 3.06 -5.62
N SER A 58 -10.15 2.19 -6.40
CA SER A 58 -10.53 0.84 -5.98
C SER A 58 -9.31 0.00 -5.61
N THR A 59 -8.25 0.05 -6.40
CA THR A 59 -7.04 -0.74 -6.16
C THR A 59 -6.29 -0.28 -4.92
N VAL A 60 -6.17 1.03 -4.67
CA VAL A 60 -5.49 1.54 -3.48
C VAL A 60 -6.28 1.22 -2.21
N LEU A 61 -7.62 1.34 -2.22
CA LEU A 61 -8.44 0.94 -1.08
C LEU A 61 -8.29 -0.55 -0.76
N ALA A 62 -8.43 -1.41 -1.77
CA ALA A 62 -8.25 -2.86 -1.60
C ALA A 62 -6.83 -3.23 -1.16
N PHE A 63 -5.81 -2.49 -1.61
CA PHE A 63 -4.44 -2.66 -1.13
C PHE A 63 -4.32 -2.25 0.34
N ALA A 64 -4.92 -1.12 0.72
CA ALA A 64 -4.87 -0.63 2.09
C ALA A 64 -5.52 -1.59 3.10
N GLU A 65 -6.54 -2.36 2.70
CA GLU A 65 -7.10 -3.45 3.53
C GLU A 65 -6.09 -4.56 3.87
N THR A 66 -5.02 -4.68 3.07
CA THR A 66 -3.91 -5.60 3.39
C THR A 66 -2.96 -5.05 4.44
N LEU A 67 -3.02 -3.73 4.68
CA LEU A 67 -2.16 -3.06 5.64
C LEU A 67 -2.69 -3.29 7.06
N PRO A 68 -1.78 -3.39 8.04
CA PRO A 68 -2.18 -3.44 9.44
C PRO A 68 -2.96 -2.20 9.85
N ASP A 69 -3.99 -2.39 10.68
CA ASP A 69 -4.78 -1.30 11.28
C ASP A 69 -5.57 -0.44 10.27
N TYR A 70 -5.86 -0.96 9.07
CA TYR A 70 -6.65 -0.27 8.05
C TYR A 70 -7.91 0.42 8.59
N ASP A 71 -8.66 -0.25 9.46
CA ASP A 71 -9.91 0.26 10.02
C ASP A 71 -9.72 1.58 10.78
N SER A 72 -8.54 1.83 11.38
CA SER A 72 -8.27 3.05 12.14
C SER A 72 -8.01 4.28 11.25
N PHE A 73 -7.61 4.06 9.99
CA PHE A 73 -7.22 5.13 9.07
C PHE A 73 -7.97 5.12 7.73
N GLU A 74 -8.96 4.24 7.57
CA GLU A 74 -9.78 4.14 6.35
C GLU A 74 -10.38 5.49 5.95
N TRP A 75 -10.92 6.24 6.93
CA TRP A 75 -11.58 7.51 6.65
C TRP A 75 -10.60 8.55 6.11
N GLN A 76 -9.44 8.69 6.76
CA GLN A 76 -8.36 9.60 6.37
C GLN A 76 -7.80 9.19 5.00
N LEU A 77 -7.68 7.90 4.73
CA LEU A 77 -7.28 7.36 3.44
C LEU A 77 -8.24 7.78 2.33
N LYS A 78 -9.55 7.58 2.51
CA LYS A 78 -10.58 7.97 1.52
C LYS A 78 -10.52 9.47 1.21
N GLN A 79 -10.32 10.32 2.22
CA GLN A 79 -10.14 11.77 1.99
C GLN A 79 -8.85 12.05 1.21
N SER A 80 -7.76 11.38 1.59
CA SER A 80 -6.45 11.60 1.00
C SER A 80 -6.36 11.18 -0.47
N LEU A 81 -7.17 10.21 -0.91
CA LEU A 81 -7.21 9.74 -2.29
C LEU A 81 -7.58 10.86 -3.27
N THR A 82 -8.45 11.77 -2.83
CA THR A 82 -8.86 12.93 -3.62
C THR A 82 -7.85 14.07 -3.52
N LEU A 83 -7.29 14.30 -2.32
CA LEU A 83 -6.40 15.44 -2.05
C LEU A 83 -4.96 15.23 -2.56
N HIS A 84 -4.52 13.98 -2.66
CA HIS A 84 -3.14 13.60 -2.99
C HIS A 84 -3.06 12.67 -4.21
N GLU A 85 -3.86 12.94 -5.24
CA GLU A 85 -4.02 12.10 -6.43
C GLU A 85 -2.68 11.65 -7.06
N ARG A 86 -1.69 12.54 -7.16
CA ARG A 86 -0.36 12.22 -7.72
C ARG A 86 0.36 11.12 -6.94
N PHE A 87 0.29 11.17 -5.61
CA PHE A 87 0.90 10.16 -4.75
C PHE A 87 0.20 8.81 -4.96
N TRP A 88 -1.13 8.80 -4.97
CA TRP A 88 -1.91 7.56 -5.13
C TRP A 88 -1.80 6.94 -6.53
N ASN A 89 -1.67 7.76 -7.57
CA ASN A 89 -1.35 7.28 -8.92
C ASN A 89 0.04 6.61 -8.95
N GLN A 90 1.02 7.11 -8.19
CA GLN A 90 2.32 6.46 -8.08
C GLN A 90 2.23 5.12 -7.34
N VAL A 91 1.48 5.07 -6.23
CA VAL A 91 1.21 3.82 -5.49
C VAL A 91 0.57 2.80 -6.43
N TYR A 92 -0.50 3.18 -7.13
CA TYR A 92 -1.18 2.32 -8.10
C TYR A 92 -0.24 1.82 -9.21
N SER A 93 0.56 2.71 -9.79
CA SER A 93 1.52 2.34 -10.84
C SER A 93 2.55 1.33 -10.34
N ASN A 94 3.02 1.47 -9.10
CA ASN A 94 3.96 0.51 -8.51
C ASN A 94 3.31 -0.86 -8.28
N LEU A 95 2.08 -0.89 -7.77
CA LEU A 95 1.33 -2.13 -7.55
C LEU A 95 1.07 -2.86 -8.88
N CYS A 96 0.66 -2.13 -9.93
CA CYS A 96 0.49 -2.70 -11.27
C CYS A 96 1.80 -3.30 -11.80
N ARG A 97 2.92 -2.57 -11.64
CA ARG A 97 4.24 -3.05 -12.07
C ARG A 97 4.67 -4.30 -11.31
N ALA A 98 4.46 -4.34 -9.99
CA ALA A 98 4.76 -5.50 -9.17
C ALA A 98 3.91 -6.72 -9.58
N LYS A 99 2.61 -6.51 -9.83
CA LYS A 99 1.72 -7.58 -10.30
C LYS A 99 2.16 -8.14 -11.65
N VAL A 100 2.42 -7.29 -12.65
CA VAL A 100 2.86 -7.75 -13.98
C VAL A 100 4.13 -8.61 -13.87
N LEU A 101 5.06 -8.24 -13.00
CA LEU A 101 6.27 -9.02 -12.76
C LEU A 101 5.99 -10.36 -12.06
N LEU A 102 5.04 -10.40 -11.12
CA LEU A 102 4.62 -11.64 -10.46
C LEU A 102 3.90 -12.58 -11.44
N ASP A 103 2.98 -12.05 -12.25
CA ASP A 103 2.22 -12.84 -13.23
C ASP A 103 3.11 -13.39 -14.38
N SER A 104 4.30 -12.80 -14.56
CA SER A 104 5.29 -13.24 -15.57
C SER A 104 6.25 -14.34 -15.12
N ARG A 105 6.16 -14.78 -13.86
CA ARG A 105 7.00 -15.83 -13.26
C ARG A 105 6.26 -17.17 -13.21
#